data_AF-A0A9D9LTB6-F1
#
_entry.id   AF-A0A9D9LTB6-F1
#
_cell.length_a   1.000
_cell.length_b   1.000
_cell.length_c   1.000
_cell.angle_alpha   90.00
_cell.angle_beta   90.00
_cell.angle_gamma   90.00
#
_symmetry.space_group_name_H-M   'P 1'
#
loop_
_entity.id
_entity.type
_entity.pdbx_description
1 polymer ?
#
loop_
_entity_poly.entity_id
_entity_poly.type
_entity_poly.pdbx_seq_one_letter_code
_entity_poly.pdbx_strand_id
1 'polypeptide(L)'
;MYQIIVGGNVVALCDKPRFIKVNEKSGAYIEATEKDAQGVSADGVAYNLVGHDEIKTIIVNEETSATETVDADVAILKEVDGGFVTFQNNVRINGNEVKINEVDETALTGLMATTDLYEELIKKGVLD
;
A
#
# COMPACT_ATOMS: atom_id res chain seq x y z
N MET A 1 0.63 -21.90 10.15
CA MET A 1 1.49 -21.21 9.15
C MET A 1 1.09 -19.75 9.11
N TYR A 2 2.03 -18.84 8.94
CA TYR A 2 1.85 -17.39 8.98
C TYR A 2 2.12 -16.74 7.63
N GLN A 3 1.36 -15.68 7.36
CA GLN A 3 1.60 -14.69 6.32
C GLN A 3 2.20 -13.43 6.94
N ILE A 4 3.29 -12.95 6.35
CA ILE A 4 3.84 -11.62 6.64
C ILE A 4 3.39 -10.70 5.52
N ILE A 5 2.61 -9.68 5.87
CA ILE A 5 1.98 -8.76 4.92
C ILE A 5 2.54 -7.35 5.13
N VAL A 6 3.08 -6.74 4.08
CA VAL A 6 3.66 -5.39 4.11
C VAL A 6 3.05 -4.57 2.98
N GLY A 7 2.49 -3.39 3.32
CA GLY A 7 1.85 -2.52 2.31
C GLY A 7 0.69 -3.18 1.55
N GLY A 8 0.09 -4.25 2.08
CA GLY A 8 -0.96 -5.03 1.42
C GLY A 8 -0.47 -6.22 0.59
N ASN A 9 0.85 -6.43 0.47
CA ASN A 9 1.44 -7.55 -0.26
C ASN A 9 1.95 -8.63 0.70
N VAL A 10 1.76 -9.90 0.37
CA VAL A 10 2.38 -11.01 1.09
C VAL A 10 3.86 -11.06 0.71
N VAL A 11 4.74 -10.81 1.67
CA VAL A 11 6.20 -10.81 1.45
C VAL A 11 6.83 -12.14 1.87
N ALA A 12 6.22 -12.88 2.79
CA ALA A 12 6.72 -14.19 3.19
C ALA A 12 5.62 -15.11 3.75
N LEU A 13 5.84 -16.42 3.62
CA LEU A 13 5.09 -17.49 4.26
C LEU A 13 6.04 -18.28 5.16
N CYS A 14 5.69 -18.47 6.43
CA CYS A 14 6.55 -19.19 7.38
C CYS A 14 5.74 -19.91 8.44
N ASP A 15 6.26 -20.99 9.03
CA ASP A 15 5.56 -21.67 10.13
C ASP A 15 5.52 -20.85 11.42
N LYS A 16 6.56 -20.03 11.63
CA LYS A 16 6.67 -19.10 12.74
C LYS A 16 7.52 -17.88 12.32
N PRO A 17 7.01 -16.64 12.47
CA PRO A 17 7.79 -15.44 12.21
C PRO A 17 9.02 -15.34 13.12
N ARG A 18 10.13 -14.84 12.58
CA ARG A 18 11.30 -14.48 13.38
C ARG A 18 11.10 -13.10 13.97
N PHE A 19 10.68 -13.06 15.22
CA PHE A 19 10.51 -11.82 15.98
C PHE A 19 11.85 -11.20 16.34
N ILE A 20 11.95 -9.88 16.20
CA ILE A 20 13.18 -9.13 16.46
C ILE A 20 12.91 -7.88 17.31
N LYS A 21 13.96 -7.40 17.96
CA LYS A 21 14.01 -6.09 18.61
C LYS A 21 15.40 -5.48 18.48
N VAL A 22 15.48 -4.17 18.69
CA VAL A 22 16.74 -3.44 18.76
C VAL A 22 17.44 -3.75 20.07
N ASN A 23 18.70 -4.15 20.00
CA ASN A 23 19.56 -4.20 21.17
C ASN A 23 20.07 -2.79 21.50
N GLU A 24 19.63 -2.21 22.60
CA GLU A 24 19.96 -0.82 22.99
C GLU A 24 21.46 -0.52 23.09
N LYS A 25 22.31 -1.54 23.36
CA LYS A 25 23.75 -1.35 23.52
C LYS A 25 24.51 -1.34 22.20
N SER A 26 24.07 -2.15 21.24
CA SER A 26 24.77 -2.36 19.98
C SER A 26 24.05 -1.76 18.77
N GLY A 27 22.78 -1.41 18.90
CA GLY A 27 21.91 -1.04 17.79
C GLY A 27 21.55 -2.21 16.86
N ALA A 28 22.08 -3.42 17.12
CA ALA A 28 21.82 -4.59 16.28
C ALA A 28 20.44 -5.18 16.54
N TYR A 29 19.87 -5.82 15.51
CA TYR A 29 18.64 -6.58 15.65
C TYR A 29 18.93 -7.96 16.23
N ILE A 30 18.24 -8.27 17.33
CA ILE A 30 18.35 -9.54 18.03
C ILE A 30 17.00 -10.24 18.05
N GLU A 31 17.02 -11.56 18.13
CA GLU A 31 15.79 -12.35 18.25
C GLU A 31 15.06 -12.03 19.57
N ALA A 32 13.74 -11.93 19.48
CA ALA A 32 12.86 -11.56 20.59
C ALA A 32 11.73 -12.57 20.77
N THR A 33 11.09 -12.52 21.93
CA THR A 33 9.79 -13.17 22.10
C THR A 33 8.71 -12.35 21.39
N GLU A 34 7.59 -12.97 21.02
CA GLU A 34 6.46 -12.27 20.38
C GLU A 34 5.98 -11.07 21.21
N LYS A 35 5.98 -11.21 22.54
CA LYS A 35 5.55 -10.15 23.47
C LYS A 35 6.49 -8.94 23.49
N ASP A 36 7.79 -9.18 23.30
CA ASP A 36 8.82 -8.13 23.38
C ASP A 36 9.30 -7.69 21.99
N ALA A 37 8.63 -8.16 20.94
CA ALA A 37 9.01 -7.89 19.55
C ALA A 37 8.65 -6.47 19.17
N GLN A 38 9.59 -5.79 18.53
CA GLN A 38 9.34 -4.51 17.86
C GLN A 38 9.14 -4.71 16.36
N GLY A 39 9.62 -5.84 15.84
CA GLY A 39 9.58 -6.15 14.41
C GLY A 39 9.64 -7.63 14.11
N VAL A 40 9.63 -7.94 12.82
CA VAL A 40 9.89 -9.29 12.29
C VAL A 40 10.93 -9.24 11.20
N SER A 41 11.70 -10.32 11.07
CA SER A 41 12.60 -10.52 9.93
C SER A 41 12.06 -11.59 8.99
N ALA A 42 12.04 -11.27 7.70
CA ALA A 42 11.71 -12.18 6.62
C ALA A 42 12.75 -12.06 5.51
N ASP A 43 13.32 -13.18 5.07
CA ASP A 43 14.34 -13.25 4.02
C ASP A 43 15.52 -12.26 4.19
N GLY A 44 15.92 -12.00 5.44
CA GLY A 44 17.00 -11.08 5.78
C GLY A 44 16.60 -9.59 5.82
N VAL A 45 15.36 -9.26 5.47
CA VAL A 45 14.78 -7.92 5.60
C VAL A 45 14.06 -7.81 6.94
N ALA A 46 14.19 -6.66 7.61
CA ALA A 46 13.55 -6.36 8.88
C ALA A 46 12.37 -5.39 8.66
N TYR A 47 11.27 -5.64 9.37
CA TYR A 47 10.03 -4.87 9.29
C TYR A 47 9.54 -4.51 10.70
N ASN A 48 8.96 -3.33 10.86
CA ASN A 48 8.31 -2.93 12.11
C ASN A 48 6.99 -3.69 12.32
N LEU A 49 6.61 -3.95 13.56
CA LEU A 49 5.23 -4.34 13.89
C LEU A 49 4.35 -3.10 14.05
N VAL A 50 3.03 -3.29 14.02
CA VAL A 50 2.08 -2.19 14.23
C VAL A 50 2.31 -1.55 15.60
N GLY A 51 2.48 -0.23 15.61
CA GLY A 51 2.76 0.55 16.84
C GLY A 51 4.24 0.70 17.17
N HIS A 52 5.13 0.17 16.34
CA HIS A 52 6.58 0.26 16.47
C HIS A 52 7.20 1.03 15.30
N ASP A 53 8.31 1.70 15.58
CA ASP A 53 9.09 2.50 14.62
C ASP A 53 10.62 2.39 14.84
N GLU A 54 11.05 1.50 15.74
CA GLU A 54 12.44 1.38 16.17
C GLU A 54 13.33 0.70 15.12
N ILE A 55 12.76 -0.17 14.27
CA ILE A 55 13.51 -0.84 13.21
C ILE A 55 13.71 0.13 12.05
N LYS A 56 14.96 0.31 11.66
CA LYS A 56 15.40 1.10 10.51
C LYS A 56 16.01 0.21 9.43
N THR A 57 15.80 0.57 8.17
CA THR A 57 16.46 -0.07 7.03
C THR A 57 17.57 0.83 6.53
N ILE A 58 18.70 0.23 6.18
CA ILE A 58 19.79 0.94 5.53
C ILE A 58 19.65 0.74 4.02
N ILE A 59 19.47 1.84 3.29
CA ILE A 59 19.49 1.86 1.84
C ILE A 59 20.89 2.32 1.41
N VAL A 60 21.56 1.50 0.61
CA VAL A 60 22.81 1.88 -0.05
C VAL A 60 22.46 2.30 -1.47
N ASN A 61 22.71 3.56 -1.80
CA ASN A 61 22.60 4.04 -3.16
C ASN A 61 23.79 3.50 -3.97
N GLU A 62 23.55 2.61 -4.91
CA GLU A 62 24.60 1.93 -5.68
C GLU A 62 25.46 2.89 -6.52
N GLU A 63 24.88 4.00 -6.99
CA GLU A 63 25.58 4.97 -7.85
C GLU A 63 26.52 5.89 -7.06
N THR A 64 26.12 6.27 -5.84
CA THR A 64 26.86 7.24 -5.01
C THR A 64 27.60 6.59 -3.85
N SER A 65 27.36 5.30 -3.58
CA SER A 65 27.76 4.59 -2.35
C SER A 65 27.27 5.29 -1.07
N ALA A 66 26.33 6.23 -1.19
CA ALA A 66 25.74 6.91 -0.05
C ALA A 66 24.86 5.93 0.70
N THR A 67 24.91 6.03 2.03
CA THR A 67 24.13 5.19 2.94
C THR A 67 23.08 6.07 3.60
N GLU A 68 21.81 5.72 3.46
CA GLU A 68 20.70 6.41 4.12
C GLU A 68 19.99 5.44 5.06
N THR A 69 19.67 5.94 6.25
CA THR A 69 18.86 5.22 7.23
C THR A 69 17.43 5.70 7.10
N VAL A 70 16.52 4.78 6.78
CA VAL A 70 15.09 5.05 6.65
C VAL A 70 14.29 4.18 7.61
N ASP A 71 13.06 4.55 7.90
CA ASP A 71 12.15 3.72 8.69
C ASP A 71 11.83 2.42 7.95
N ALA A 72 11.85 1.29 8.65
CA ALA A 72 11.40 0.04 8.07
C ALA A 72 9.88 0.02 7.92
N ASP A 73 9.39 -0.60 6.85
CA ASP A 73 7.95 -0.77 6.61
C ASP A 73 7.28 -1.58 7.71
N VAL A 74 5.97 -1.40 7.85
CA VAL A 74 5.15 -2.10 8.85
C VAL A 74 4.64 -3.42 8.29
N ALA A 75 4.89 -4.50 9.02
CA ALA A 75 4.40 -5.84 8.78
C ALA A 75 3.16 -6.17 9.64
N ILE A 76 2.22 -6.88 9.02
CA ILE A 76 1.05 -7.49 9.68
C ILE A 76 1.23 -9.00 9.61
N LEU A 77 1.11 -9.66 10.77
CA LEU A 77 1.16 -11.11 10.88
C LEU A 77 -0.24 -11.68 10.87
N LYS A 78 -0.48 -12.64 9.98
CA LYS A 78 -1.77 -13.35 9.90
C LYS A 78 -1.54 -14.85 9.97
N GLU A 79 -2.11 -15.48 10.98
CA GLU A 79 -2.16 -16.94 11.07
C GLU A 79 -3.14 -17.48 10.01
N VAL A 80 -2.74 -18.56 9.34
CA VAL A 80 -3.49 -19.20 8.25
C VAL A 80 -3.83 -20.62 8.67
N ASP A 81 -5.10 -20.84 9.02
CA ASP A 81 -5.64 -22.17 9.35
C ASP A 81 -6.05 -22.91 8.07
N GLY A 82 -5.19 -23.81 7.58
CA GLY A 82 -5.55 -24.87 6.62
C GLY A 82 -6.18 -24.47 5.28
N GLY A 83 -6.29 -23.17 4.96
CA GLY A 83 -7.04 -22.65 3.83
C GLY A 83 -6.13 -22.12 2.72
N PHE A 84 -6.53 -22.38 1.48
CA PHE A 84 -5.92 -21.85 0.26
C PHE A 84 -5.64 -20.35 0.39
N VAL A 85 -4.43 -19.94 0.02
CA VAL A 85 -4.07 -18.52 -0.11
C VAL A 85 -4.78 -17.96 -1.33
N THR A 86 -5.88 -17.22 -1.13
CA THR A 86 -6.46 -16.40 -2.18
C THR A 86 -5.64 -15.13 -2.33
N PHE A 87 -4.93 -15.02 -3.46
CA PHE A 87 -4.39 -13.75 -3.91
C PHE A 87 -5.56 -12.86 -4.33
N GLN A 88 -6.13 -12.11 -3.39
CA GLN A 88 -6.79 -10.87 -3.78
C GLN A 88 -5.68 -9.88 -4.03
N ASN A 89 -5.28 -9.76 -5.30
CA ASN A 89 -4.54 -8.61 -5.78
C ASN A 89 -5.44 -7.40 -5.55
N ASN A 90 -5.41 -6.85 -4.33
CA ASN A 90 -5.94 -5.55 -4.05
C ASN A 90 -4.96 -4.59 -4.71
N VAL A 91 -5.15 -4.39 -6.01
CA VAL A 91 -4.61 -3.24 -6.71
C VAL A 91 -5.16 -2.04 -5.95
N ARG A 92 -4.37 -1.50 -5.02
CA ARG A 92 -4.61 -0.17 -4.48
C ARG A 92 -4.32 0.75 -5.65
N ILE A 93 -5.34 1.01 -6.46
CA ILE A 93 -5.29 2.07 -7.45
C ILE A 93 -5.19 3.35 -6.64
N ASN A 94 -3.95 3.78 -6.37
CA ASN A 94 -3.64 5.05 -5.73
C ASN A 94 -3.88 6.15 -6.78
N GLY A 95 -5.15 6.31 -7.14
CA GLY A 95 -5.57 6.99 -8.36
C GLY A 95 -7.05 6.79 -8.67
N ASN A 96 -7.91 6.68 -7.66
CA ASN A 96 -9.31 7.06 -7.86
C ASN A 96 -9.46 8.59 -7.75
N GLU A 97 -8.50 9.35 -8.30
CA GLU A 97 -8.91 10.54 -9.03
C GLU A 97 -9.45 10.00 -10.34
N VAL A 98 -10.76 10.05 -10.50
CA VAL A 98 -11.38 9.93 -11.81
C VAL A 98 -10.77 11.04 -12.68
N LYS A 99 -9.65 10.77 -13.35
CA LYS A 99 -9.24 11.54 -14.51
C LYS A 99 -10.21 11.15 -15.60
N ILE A 100 -11.30 11.90 -15.69
CA ILE A 100 -12.16 11.94 -16.88
C ILE A 100 -11.31 12.58 -17.98
N ASN A 101 -10.35 11.84 -18.52
CA ASN A 101 -9.57 12.23 -19.68
C ASN A 101 -9.86 11.25 -20.80
N GLU A 102 -11.14 11.21 -21.18
CA GLU A 102 -11.60 11.28 -22.56
C GLU A 102 -13.10 11.57 -22.45
N VAL A 103 -13.43 12.85 -22.64
CA VAL A 103 -14.81 13.21 -22.93
C VAL A 103 -15.12 12.56 -24.27
N ASP A 104 -15.82 11.43 -24.21
CA ASP A 104 -16.66 11.03 -25.33
C ASP A 104 -17.71 12.14 -25.49
N GLU A 105 -17.68 12.87 -26.61
CA GLU A 105 -18.54 14.04 -26.85
C GLU A 105 -20.04 13.72 -26.71
N THR A 106 -20.41 12.44 -26.69
CA THR A 106 -21.75 11.94 -26.41
C THR A 106 -22.21 12.16 -24.96
N ALA A 107 -21.31 12.23 -23.98
CA ALA A 107 -21.66 12.33 -22.56
C ALA A 107 -21.91 13.77 -22.06
N LEU A 108 -21.55 14.79 -22.84
CA LEU A 108 -21.71 16.21 -22.46
C LEU A 108 -23.11 16.77 -22.78
N THR A 109 -23.92 16.07 -23.57
CA THR A 109 -25.29 16.51 -23.90
C THR A 109 -26.27 16.39 -22.73
N GLY A 110 -25.89 15.68 -21.66
CA GLY A 110 -26.74 15.46 -20.48
C GLY A 110 -26.60 16.50 -19.37
N LEU A 111 -25.66 17.45 -19.46
CA LEU A 111 -25.40 18.40 -18.38
C LEU A 111 -25.19 19.81 -18.95
N MET A 112 -26.20 20.67 -18.76
CA MET A 112 -26.15 22.13 -18.91
C MET A 112 -26.37 22.71 -20.32
N ALA A 113 -27.57 22.51 -20.87
CA ALA A 113 -28.19 23.63 -21.58
C ALA A 113 -28.55 24.69 -20.54
N THR A 114 -27.75 25.75 -20.46
CA THR A 114 -28.20 26.98 -19.80
C THR A 114 -29.49 27.42 -20.50
N THR A 115 -30.48 27.85 -19.71
CA THR A 115 -31.88 28.05 -20.11
C THR A 115 -32.06 28.82 -21.42
N ASP A 116 -31.16 29.75 -21.73
CA ASP A 116 -31.20 30.57 -22.94
C ASP A 116 -30.92 29.78 -24.25
N LEU A 117 -30.09 28.74 -24.20
CA LEU A 117 -29.75 27.94 -25.38
C LEU A 117 -30.86 26.93 -25.73
N TYR A 118 -31.55 26.41 -24.72
CA TYR A 118 -32.67 25.47 -24.91
C TYR A 118 -33.86 26.17 -25.61
N GLU A 119 -34.17 27.40 -25.21
CA GLU A 119 -35.23 28.19 -25.84
C GLU A 119 -34.90 28.58 -27.31
N GLU A 120 -33.62 28.82 -27.63
CA GLU A 120 -33.20 29.14 -28.99
C GLU A 120 -33.30 27.92 -29.93
N LEU A 121 -33.07 26.72 -29.40
CA LEU A 121 -33.14 25.46 -30.17
C LEU A 121 -34.59 25.01 -30.44
N ILE A 122 -35.54 25.26 -29.53
CA ILE A 122 -36.98 25.09 -29.79
C ILE A 122 -37.45 26.05 -30.89
N LYS A 123 -37.05 27.33 -30.84
CA LYS A 123 -37.40 28.31 -31.88
C LYS A 123 -36.86 27.95 -33.26
N LYS A 124 -35.73 27.25 -33.32
CA LYS A 124 -35.12 26.75 -34.57
C LYS A 124 -35.67 25.39 -35.01
N GLY A 125 -36.61 24.78 -34.27
CA GLY A 125 -37.26 23.52 -34.61
C GLY A 125 -36.35 22.30 -34.56
N VAL A 126 -35.27 22.39 -33.77
CA VAL A 126 -34.29 21.30 -33.61
C VAL A 126 -34.66 20.37 -32.45
N LEU A 127 -35.37 20.91 -31.46
CA LEU A 127 -35.91 20.22 -30.30
C LEU A 127 -37.41 20.51 -30.22
N ASP A 128 -38.20 19.53 -29.75
CA ASP A 128 -39.65 19.67 -29.52
C ASP A 128 -39.96 20.33 -28.16
#